data_AF-A0A2G4IL84-F1
#
_entry.id   AF-A0A2G4IL84-F1
#
_cell.length_a   1.000
_cell.length_b   1.000
_cell.length_c   1.000
_cell.angle_alpha   90.00
_cell.angle_beta   90.00
_cell.angle_gamma   90.00
#
_symmetry.space_group_name_H-M   'P 1'
#
loop_
_entity.id
_entity.type
_entity.pdbx_description
1 polymer ?
#
loop_
_entity_poly.entity_id
_entity_poly.type
_entity_poly.pdbx_seq_one_letter_code
_entity_poly.pdbx_strand_id
1 'polypeptide(L)' 'MTLVSSESRSFETVAKSAPERIIRHVGAEAASLFMLDDQAQALVCTACYGPVDIMGLQIPSTAGNVGRAVQQ' A
#
# COMPACT_ATOMS: atom_id res chain seq x y z
N MET A 1 -1.02 -27.93 19.14
CA MET A 1 -2.39 -27.46 18.83
C MET A 1 -2.25 -26.06 18.23
N THR A 2 -2.01 -26.00 16.92
CA THR A 2 -1.74 -24.74 16.21
C THR A 2 -3.08 -24.25 15.67
N LEU A 3 -3.56 -23.12 16.19
CA LEU A 3 -4.73 -22.44 15.64
C LEU A 3 -4.35 -21.87 14.28
N VAL A 4 -4.63 -22.62 13.21
CA VAL A 4 -4.65 -22.08 11.85
C VAL A 4 -6.04 -21.48 11.64
N SER A 5 -6.15 -20.16 11.68
CA SER A 5 -7.36 -19.46 11.23
C SER A 5 -7.55 -19.76 9.74
N SER A 6 -8.67 -20.40 9.40
CA SER A 6 -8.93 -21.06 8.10
C SER A 6 -9.23 -20.12 6.92
N GLU A 7 -8.91 -18.82 7.01
CA GLU A 7 -9.14 -17.80 5.95
C GLU A 7 -7.99 -16.76 5.88
N SER A 8 -6.77 -17.13 6.25
CA SER A 8 -5.62 -16.20 6.21
C SER A 8 -5.06 -16.10 4.78
N ARG A 9 -5.56 -15.15 3.97
CA ARG A 9 -4.82 -14.74 2.76
C ARG A 9 -3.52 -14.04 3.18
N SER A 10 -2.43 -14.27 2.45
CA SER A 10 -1.18 -13.55 2.70
C SER A 10 -1.39 -12.05 2.54
N PHE A 11 -0.66 -11.25 3.33
CA PHE A 11 -0.67 -9.79 3.21
C PHE A 11 -0.47 -9.35 1.75
N GLU A 12 0.50 -9.95 1.06
CA GLU A 12 0.81 -9.65 -0.33
C GLU A 12 -0.40 -9.85 -1.26
N THR A 13 -1.19 -10.90 -1.02
CA THR A 13 -2.38 -11.21 -1.83
C THR A 13 -3.48 -10.16 -1.62
N VAL A 14 -3.68 -9.74 -0.37
CA VAL A 14 -4.67 -8.71 -0.02
C VAL A 14 -4.20 -7.34 -0.52
N ALA A 15 -2.94 -6.98 -0.25
CA ALA A 15 -2.33 -5.73 -0.67
C ALA A 15 -2.38 -5.54 -2.19
N LYS A 16 -2.07 -6.58 -2.97
CA LYS A 16 -2.12 -6.50 -4.44
C LYS A 16 -3.53 -6.30 -5.00
N SER A 17 -4.55 -6.84 -4.34
CA SER A 17 -5.95 -6.77 -4.84
C SER A 17 -6.75 -5.59 -4.27
N ALA A 18 -6.30 -4.98 -3.17
CA ALA A 18 -7.03 -3.89 -2.52
C ALA A 18 -7.11 -2.60 -3.36
N PRO A 19 -6.03 -2.10 -4.00
CA PRO A 19 -6.08 -0.85 -4.77
C PRO A 19 -7.12 -0.88 -5.89
N GLU A 20 -7.20 -1.97 -6.66
CA GLU A 20 -8.20 -2.13 -7.72
C GLU A 20 -9.64 -2.03 -7.17
N ARG A 21 -9.92 -2.71 -6.05
CA ARG A 21 -11.26 -2.69 -5.44
C ARG A 21 -11.62 -1.30 -4.92
N ILE A 22 -10.65 -0.61 -4.31
CA ILE A 22 -10.83 0.75 -3.79
C ILE A 22 -11.13 1.71 -4.93
N ILE A 23 -10.32 1.74 -5.99
CA ILE A 23 -10.50 2.70 -7.08
C ILE A 23 -11.82 2.51 -7.83
N ARG A 24 -12.26 1.25 -8.01
CA ARG A 24 -13.56 0.92 -8.60
C ARG A 24 -14.72 1.42 -7.75
N HIS A 25 -14.55 1.48 -6.44
CA HIS A 25 -15.57 1.97 -5.51
C HIS A 25 -15.61 3.50 -5.44
N VAL A 26 -14.45 4.16 -5.40
CA VAL A 26 -14.37 5.62 -5.25
C VAL A 26 -14.40 6.39 -6.57
N GLY A 27 -14.31 5.70 -7.70
CA GLY A 27 -14.25 6.32 -9.04
C GLY A 27 -12.93 7.04 -9.32
N ALA A 28 -11.82 6.51 -8.80
CA ALA A 28 -10.47 7.05 -9.04
C ALA A 28 -9.79 6.38 -10.25
N GLU A 29 -8.87 7.08 -10.91
CA GLU A 29 -8.08 6.54 -12.02
C GLU A 29 -7.00 5.55 -11.54
N ALA A 30 -6.40 5.83 -10.39
CA ALA A 30 -5.27 5.06 -9.86
C ALA A 30 -5.22 5.09 -8.32
N ALA A 31 -4.58 4.09 -7.74
CA ALA A 31 -4.25 4.05 -6.31
C ALA A 31 -2.91 3.34 -6.07
N SER A 32 -2.28 3.70 -4.97
CA SER A 32 -1.05 3.09 -4.47
C SER A 32 -1.09 2.92 -2.96
N LEU A 33 -0.55 1.81 -2.49
CA LEU A 33 -0.39 1.46 -1.09
C LEU A 33 1.08 1.62 -0.71
N PHE A 34 1.34 2.60 0.16
CA PHE A 34 2.66 2.84 0.73
C PHE A 34 2.75 2.25 2.13
N MET A 35 3.85 1.54 2.39
CA MET A 35 4.20 1.00 3.70
C MET A 35 5.42 1.75 4.23
N LEU A 36 5.42 2.09 5.52
CA LEU A 36 6.64 2.57 6.18
C LEU A 36 7.66 1.44 6.23
N ASP A 37 8.92 1.78 6.02
CA ASP A 37 10.03 0.88 6.31
C ASP A 37 10.20 0.68 7.83
N ASP A 38 11.02 -0.30 8.22
CA ASP A 38 11.22 -0.67 9.63
C ASP A 38 11.81 0.47 10.47
N GLN A 39 12.45 1.46 9.85
CA GLN A 39 13.03 2.64 10.50
C GLN A 39 12.12 3.88 10.46
N ALA A 40 10.94 3.77 9.86
CA ALA A 40 9.99 4.87 9.62
C ALA A 40 10.60 6.08 8.86
N GLN A 41 11.65 5.86 8.07
CA GLN A 41 12.34 6.88 7.29
C GLN A 41 11.80 6.98 5.86
N ALA A 42 11.26 5.89 5.33
CA ALA A 42 10.81 5.81 3.94
C ALA A 42 9.43 5.17 3.83
N LEU A 43 8.68 5.62 2.84
CA LEU A 43 7.41 5.06 2.39
C LEU A 43 7.67 4.32 1.07
N VAL A 44 7.43 3.02 1.06
CA VAL A 44 7.66 2.14 -0.10
C VAL A 44 6.31 1.74 -0.71
N CYS A 45 6.14 1.96 -2.00
CA CYS A 45 4.96 1.47 -2.72
C CYS A 45 5.02 -0.07 -2.83
N THR A 46 4.10 -0.77 -2.17
CA THR A 46 4.02 -2.25 -2.12
C THR A 46 2.89 -2.83 -2.96
N ALA A 47 1.93 -1.99 -3.36
CA ALA A 47 0.90 -2.32 -4.33
C ALA A 47 0.43 -1.06 -5.05
N CYS A 48 0.17 -1.14 -6.35
CA CYS A 48 -0.43 -0.05 -7.10
C CYS A 48 -1.34 -0.58 -8.20
N TYR A 49 -2.30 0.23 -8.59
CA TYR A 49 -3.18 -0.01 -9.73
C TYR A 49 -3.39 1.30 -10.48
N GLY A 50 -3.24 1.27 -11.80
CA GLY A 50 -3.39 2.44 -12.65
C GLY A 50 -2.56 2.32 -13.95
N PRO A 51 -2.54 3.36 -14.78
CA PRO A 51 -1.82 3.36 -16.06
C PRO A 51 -0.30 3.37 -15.91
N VAL A 52 0.22 3.73 -14.73
CA VAL A 52 1.65 3.82 -14.45
C VAL A 52 2.00 2.89 -13.30
N ASP A 53 2.98 2.02 -13.51
CA ASP A 53 3.55 1.17 -12.47
C ASP A 53 4.61 1.95 -11.69
N ILE A 54 4.38 2.11 -10.39
CA ILE A 54 5.29 2.76 -9.44
C ILE A 54 5.71 1.81 -8.31
N MET A 55 5.56 0.50 -8.52
CA MET A 55 5.96 -0.51 -7.55
C MET A 55 7.41 -0.31 -7.09
N GLY A 56 7.64 -0.36 -5.78
CA GLY A 56 8.96 -0.18 -5.18
C GLY A 56 9.44 1.27 -5.11
N LEU A 57 8.67 2.25 -5.61
CA LEU A 57 8.99 3.67 -5.42
C LEU A 57 9.14 3.98 -3.92
N GLN A 58 10.25 4.64 -3.58
CA GLN A 58 10.56 5.06 -2.22
C GLN A 58 10.51 6.59 -2.11
N ILE A 59 9.83 7.07 -1.07
CA ILE A 59 9.72 8.49 -0.77
C ILE A 59 10.07 8.69 0.71
N PRO A 60 10.83 9.73 1.10
CA PRO A 60 11.05 10.03 2.50
C PRO A 60 9.72 10.19 3.25
N SER A 61 9.62 9.64 4.47
CA SER A 61 8.42 9.75 5.32
C SER A 61 8.09 11.21 5.67
N THR A 62 9.06 12.12 5.51
CA THR A 62 8.94 13.55 5.73
C THR A 62 8.48 14.35 4.51
N ALA A 63 8.38 13.73 3.33
CA ALA A 63 8.21 14.44 2.06
C ALA A 63 6.87 14.15 1.35
N GLY A 64 6.38 15.18 0.65
CA GLY A 64 5.21 15.08 -0.23
C GLY A 64 3.88 14.85 0.50
N ASN A 65 2.82 14.62 -0.27
CA ASN A 65 1.47 14.41 0.28
C ASN A 65 1.37 13.10 1.07
N VAL A 66 2.04 12.05 0.62
CA VAL A 66 2.02 10.74 1.30
C VAL A 66 2.75 10.81 2.64
N GLY A 67 3.92 11.48 2.71
CA GLY A 67 4.63 11.68 3.97
C GLY A 67 3.84 12.49 4.99
N ARG A 68 3.05 13.49 4.56
CA ARG A 68 2.18 14.26 5.47
C ARG A 68 1.11 13.41 6.17
N ALA A 69 0.68 12.30 5.57
CA ALA A 69 -0.36 11.44 6.12
C ALA A 69 0.10 10.61 7.33
N VAL A 70 1.42 10.42 7.49
CA VAL A 70 2.02 9.61 8.57
C VAL A 70 2.74 10.43 9.63
N GLN A 71 2.78 11.76 9.49
CA GLN A 71 3.41 12.70 10.43
C GLN A 71 2.40 13.34 11.41
N GLN A 72 1.21 12.74 11.57
CA GLN A 72 0.15 13.24 12.46
C GLN A 72 0.38 12.83 13.90
#